data_AF-A0A4S8PMV6-F1
#
_entry.id   AF-A0A4S8PMV6-F1
#
_cell.length_a   1.000
_cell.length_b   1.000
_cell.length_c   1.000
_cell.angle_alpha   90.00
_cell.angle_beta   90.00
_cell.angle_gamma   90.00
#
_symmetry.space_group_name_H-M   'P 1'
#
loop_
_entity.id
_entity.type
_entity.pdbx_description
1 polymer ?
#
loop_
_entity_poly.entity_id
_entity_poly.type
_entity_poly.pdbx_seq_one_letter_code
_entity_poly.pdbx_strand_id
1 'polypeptide(L)'
;MRNPAAPAADPLERGRFNDGLTDFTVRASSANAPDSFQVAVTGNPADLVLIVSGLGSGDLHATWGETWRAFAPDWKVWVEDAAFKVFYNGHRIDNRPGPINPRHCDG
;
A
#
# COMPACT_ATOMS: atom_id res chain seq x y z
N MET A 1 28.58 0.19 24.23
CA MET A 1 27.54 1.18 23.88
C MET A 1 26.64 0.53 22.84
N ARG A 2 25.38 0.19 23.17
CA ARG A 2 24.44 -0.44 22.22
C ARG A 2 23.92 0.64 21.29
N ASN A 3 24.11 0.45 19.99
CA ASN A 3 23.53 1.29 18.94
C ASN A 3 22.00 1.27 19.09
N PRO A 4 21.28 2.40 19.19
CA PRO A 4 19.83 2.37 19.01
C PRO A 4 19.61 2.10 17.53
N ALA A 5 19.32 0.85 17.17
CA ALA A 5 18.81 0.54 15.86
C ALA A 5 17.58 1.44 15.65
N ALA A 6 17.67 2.39 14.73
CA ALA A 6 16.50 3.07 14.20
C ALA A 6 15.43 2.00 13.94
N PRO A 7 14.15 2.21 14.31
CA PRO A 7 13.12 1.22 14.07
C PRO A 7 13.22 0.84 12.61
N ALA A 8 13.66 -0.39 12.34
CA ALA A 8 13.91 -0.86 11.00
C ALA A 8 12.61 -0.63 10.24
N ALA A 9 12.66 0.16 9.17
CA ALA A 9 11.49 0.40 8.34
C ALA A 9 10.90 -0.98 8.02
N ASP A 10 9.65 -1.21 8.44
CA ASP A 10 9.00 -2.50 8.29
C ASP A 10 9.13 -2.89 6.82
N PRO A 11 9.82 -3.99 6.47
CA PRO A 11 10.05 -4.36 5.06
C PRO A 11 8.74 -4.66 4.32
N LEU A 12 7.65 -4.78 5.07
CA LEU A 12 6.29 -4.97 4.61
C LEU A 12 5.55 -3.65 4.38
N GLU A 13 5.97 -2.54 4.99
CA GLU A 13 5.41 -1.22 4.73
C GLU A 13 5.77 -0.79 3.30
N ARG A 14 4.76 -0.68 2.45
CA ARG A 14 4.93 -0.22 1.06
C ARG A 14 4.96 1.30 1.00
N GLY A 15 4.22 1.95 1.88
CA GLY A 15 4.19 3.39 1.98
C GLY A 15 3.02 3.86 2.80
N ARG A 16 2.81 5.18 2.76
CA ARG A 16 1.76 5.86 3.51
C ARG A 16 1.10 6.88 2.61
N PHE A 17 -0.18 7.11 2.83
CA PHE A 17 -0.93 8.20 2.22
C PHE A 17 -1.83 8.82 3.27
N ASN A 18 -2.25 10.06 3.06
CA ASN A 18 -3.22 10.70 3.94
C ASN A 18 -4.36 11.29 3.10
N ASP A 19 -5.52 11.38 3.74
CA ASP A 19 -6.70 12.07 3.21
C ASP A 19 -6.80 13.51 3.77
N GLY A 20 -5.68 14.07 4.25
CA GLY A 20 -5.62 15.35 4.97
C GLY A 20 -6.13 15.32 6.42
N LEU A 21 -7.00 14.35 6.77
CA LEU A 21 -7.53 14.17 8.14
C LEU A 21 -6.90 12.99 8.89
N THR A 22 -6.50 11.95 8.17
CA THR A 22 -5.98 10.71 8.76
C THR A 22 -4.84 10.19 7.91
N ASP A 23 -3.75 9.80 8.57
CA ASP A 23 -2.62 9.14 7.93
C ASP A 23 -2.85 7.63 7.87
N PHE A 24 -2.73 7.06 6.70
CA PHE A 24 -2.88 5.64 6.43
C PHE A 24 -1.55 5.01 6.05
N THR A 25 -1.28 3.84 6.60
CA THR A 25 -0.11 3.03 6.31
C THR A 25 -0.52 1.79 5.51
N VAL A 26 0.11 1.59 4.35
CA VAL A 26 -0.07 0.43 3.48
C VAL A 26 0.99 -0.60 3.77
N ARG A 27 0.55 -1.80 4.15
CA ARG A 27 1.42 -2.94 4.46
C ARG A 27 1.07 -4.10 3.55
N ALA A 28 2.07 -4.62 2.87
CA ALA A 28 1.95 -5.87 2.14
C ALA A 28 2.03 -7.05 3.10
N SER A 29 1.36 -8.15 2.76
CA SER A 29 1.50 -9.42 3.47
C SER A 29 2.90 -10.02 3.26
N SER A 30 3.52 -9.76 2.11
CA SER A 30 4.85 -10.28 1.79
C SER A 30 5.68 -9.34 0.93
N ALA A 31 7.01 -9.46 1.02
CA ALA A 31 7.95 -8.63 0.28
C ALA A 31 8.08 -9.03 -1.19
N ASN A 32 8.03 -10.34 -1.48
CA ASN A 32 8.44 -10.92 -2.77
C ASN A 32 7.27 -11.24 -3.71
N ALA A 33 6.16 -11.73 -3.16
CA ALA A 33 4.90 -12.01 -3.87
C ALA A 33 3.74 -11.74 -2.90
N PRO A 34 3.31 -10.49 -2.75
CA PRO A 34 2.21 -10.16 -1.85
C PRO A 34 0.87 -10.66 -2.38
N ASP A 35 0.28 -11.65 -1.71
CA ASP A 35 -1.09 -12.12 -2.01
C ASP A 35 -2.18 -11.17 -1.48
N SER A 36 -1.82 -10.35 -0.49
CA SER A 36 -2.71 -9.36 0.12
C SER A 36 -1.94 -8.14 0.62
N PHE A 37 -2.65 -7.04 0.79
CA PHE A 37 -2.18 -5.86 1.51
C PHE A 37 -3.26 -5.31 2.43
N GLN A 38 -2.82 -4.62 3.46
CA GLN A 38 -3.63 -4.06 4.52
C GLN A 38 -3.33 -2.58 4.60
N VAL A 39 -4.38 -1.80 4.81
CA VAL A 39 -4.34 -0.36 5.06
C VAL A 39 -4.80 -0.18 6.49
N ALA A 40 -3.93 0.36 7.33
CA ALA A 40 -4.22 0.65 8.72
C ALA A 40 -3.96 2.13 9.02
N VAL A 41 -4.56 2.66 10.08
CA VAL A 41 -4.23 4.02 10.54
C VAL A 41 -2.78 4.06 11.05
N THR A 42 -2.04 5.07 10.62
CA THR A 42 -0.65 5.27 11.01
C THR A 42 -0.57 5.50 12.51
N GLY A 43 0.25 4.72 13.20
CA GLY A 43 0.35 4.76 14.66
C GLY A 43 -0.68 3.92 15.41
N ASN A 44 -1.70 3.36 14.72
CA ASN A 44 -2.62 2.40 15.30
C ASN A 44 -2.91 1.22 14.35
N PRO A 45 -2.05 0.19 14.35
CA PRO A 45 -2.21 -0.97 13.46
C PRO A 45 -3.44 -1.84 13.78
N ALA A 46 -4.08 -1.64 14.94
CA ALA A 46 -5.34 -2.31 15.28
C ALA A 46 -6.54 -1.69 14.52
N ASP A 47 -6.41 -0.45 14.04
CA ASP A 47 -7.45 0.21 13.27
C ASP A 47 -7.23 -0.05 11.77
N LEU A 48 -7.79 -1.17 11.32
CA LEU A 48 -7.74 -1.60 9.92
C LEU A 48 -8.82 -0.87 9.13
N VAL A 49 -8.39 -0.18 8.08
CA VAL A 49 -9.24 0.60 7.18
C VAL A 49 -9.75 -0.28 6.06
N LEU A 50 -8.83 -0.94 5.37
CA LEU A 50 -9.07 -1.74 4.19
C LEU A 50 -8.08 -2.89 4.14
N ILE A 51 -8.54 -4.08 3.81
CA ILE A 51 -7.71 -5.25 3.50
C ILE A 51 -8.07 -5.69 2.10
N VAL A 52 -7.09 -5.75 1.22
CA VAL A 52 -7.26 -6.29 -0.14
C VAL A 52 -6.50 -7.60 -0.21
N SER A 53 -7.21 -8.68 -0.53
CA SER A 53 -6.63 -10.02 -0.68
C SER A 53 -6.90 -10.57 -2.08
N GLY A 54 -6.13 -11.58 -2.49
CA GLY A 54 -6.31 -12.23 -3.79
C GLY A 54 -5.56 -11.58 -4.94
N LEU A 55 -4.54 -10.76 -4.64
CA LEU A 55 -3.63 -10.20 -5.65
C LEU A 55 -2.94 -11.28 -6.49
N GLY A 56 -2.63 -12.43 -5.90
CA GLY A 56 -1.97 -13.56 -6.56
C GLY A 56 -2.92 -14.46 -7.37
N SER A 57 -4.22 -14.47 -7.06
CA SER A 57 -5.19 -15.41 -7.64
C SER A 57 -6.10 -14.79 -8.70
N GLY A 58 -6.17 -13.45 -8.78
CA GLY A 58 -7.05 -12.73 -9.71
C GLY A 58 -8.44 -12.39 -9.13
N ASP A 59 -8.85 -13.04 -8.04
CA ASP A 59 -10.06 -12.73 -7.28
C ASP A 59 -9.77 -11.69 -6.20
N LEU A 60 -9.82 -10.41 -6.57
CA LEU A 60 -9.61 -9.31 -5.62
C LEU A 60 -10.77 -9.24 -4.61
N HIS A 61 -10.45 -9.41 -3.34
CA HIS A 61 -11.40 -9.28 -2.24
C HIS A 61 -11.03 -8.09 -1.35
N ALA A 62 -11.86 -7.05 -1.39
CA ALA A 62 -11.72 -5.85 -0.57
C ALA A 62 -12.61 -5.94 0.68
N THR A 63 -11.99 -6.04 1.86
CA THR A 63 -12.67 -6.05 3.15
C THR A 63 -12.42 -4.74 3.88
N TRP A 64 -13.49 -4.02 4.21
CA TRP A 64 -13.42 -2.77 4.95
C TRP A 64 -13.53 -3.00 6.45
N GLY A 65 -12.79 -2.23 7.24
CA GLY A 65 -12.95 -2.22 8.70
C GLY A 65 -14.36 -1.80 9.12
N GLU A 66 -14.81 -2.25 10.29
CA GLU A 66 -16.19 -2.04 10.75
C GLU A 66 -16.58 -0.56 10.83
N THR A 67 -15.66 0.30 11.26
CA THR A 67 -15.86 1.75 11.32
C THR A 67 -15.89 2.38 9.92
N TRP A 68 -15.03 1.89 9.02
CA TRP A 68 -14.78 2.47 7.70
C TRP A 68 -15.81 2.01 6.65
N ARG A 69 -16.45 0.86 6.87
CA ARG A 69 -17.54 0.38 6.00
C ARG A 69 -18.77 1.30 6.03
N ALA A 70 -18.92 2.17 7.03
CA ALA A 70 -20.00 3.15 7.11
C ALA A 70 -19.72 4.45 6.35
N PHE A 71 -18.49 4.65 5.86
CA PHE A 71 -18.11 5.86 5.12
C PHE A 71 -18.71 5.90 3.71
N ALA A 72 -18.69 7.11 3.14
CA ALA A 72 -19.19 7.39 1.79
C ALA A 72 -18.55 6.45 0.75
N PRO A 73 -19.34 5.96 -0.23
CA PRO A 73 -18.84 5.05 -1.25
C PRO A 73 -17.76 5.69 -2.13
N ASP A 74 -17.87 6.99 -2.41
CA ASP A 74 -16.87 7.76 -3.18
C ASP A 74 -15.50 7.79 -2.48
N TRP A 75 -15.50 8.06 -1.18
CA TRP A 75 -14.30 8.04 -0.34
C TRP A 75 -13.63 6.66 -0.32
N LYS A 76 -14.43 5.58 -0.26
CA LYS A 76 -13.89 4.20 -0.30
C LYS A 76 -13.19 3.91 -1.62
N VAL A 77 -13.78 4.30 -2.74
CA VAL A 77 -13.16 4.15 -4.06
C VAL A 77 -11.84 4.92 -4.13
N TRP A 78 -11.82 6.15 -3.60
CA TRP A 78 -10.60 6.94 -3.51
C TRP A 78 -9.52 6.28 -2.65
N VAL A 79 -9.87 5.77 -1.46
CA VAL A 79 -8.91 5.08 -0.56
C VAL A 79 -8.35 3.83 -1.21
N GLU A 80 -9.20 3.04 -1.88
CA GLU A 80 -8.78 1.85 -2.59
C GLU A 80 -7.78 2.20 -3.71
N ASP A 81 -8.12 3.17 -4.57
CA ASP A 81 -7.25 3.66 -5.64
C ASP A 81 -5.92 4.22 -5.10
N ALA A 82 -5.97 5.02 -4.02
CA ALA A 82 -4.78 5.55 -3.36
C ALA A 82 -3.91 4.44 -2.76
N ALA A 83 -4.51 3.46 -2.11
CA ALA A 83 -3.80 2.32 -1.53
C ALA A 83 -3.15 1.47 -2.61
N PHE A 84 -3.84 1.18 -3.71
CA PHE A 84 -3.26 0.49 -4.86
C PHE A 84 -2.11 1.28 -5.47
N LYS A 85 -2.27 2.59 -5.67
CA LYS A 85 -1.19 3.46 -6.15
C LYS A 85 0.01 3.41 -5.23
N VAL A 86 -0.16 3.54 -3.91
CA VAL A 86 0.97 3.46 -2.95
C VAL A 86 1.58 2.07 -2.93
N PHE A 87 0.78 1.02 -3.01
CA PHE A 87 1.26 -0.36 -3.04
C PHE A 87 2.15 -0.63 -4.26
N TYR A 88 1.71 -0.22 -5.45
CA TYR A 88 2.47 -0.37 -6.70
C TYR A 88 3.61 0.64 -6.85
N ASN A 89 3.46 1.88 -6.34
CA ASN A 89 4.46 2.94 -6.48
C ASN A 89 5.53 2.89 -5.38
N GLY A 90 5.18 2.40 -4.18
CA GLY A 90 6.11 2.09 -3.10
C GLY A 90 6.99 0.88 -3.41
N HIS A 91 6.51 0.00 -4.30
CA HIS A 91 7.34 -0.95 -5.01
C HIS A 91 8.03 -0.23 -6.19
N ARG A 92 9.01 0.64 -5.91
CA ARG A 92 10.07 0.85 -6.91
C ARG A 92 10.54 -0.54 -7.30
N ILE A 93 10.38 -0.81 -8.59
CA ILE A 93 10.51 -2.08 -9.27
C ILE A 93 11.96 -2.56 -9.14
N ASP A 94 12.37 -3.03 -7.97
CA ASP A 94 13.68 -3.63 -7.72
C ASP A 94 13.62 -5.12 -8.10
N ASN A 95 13.12 -5.43 -9.30
CA ASN A 95 13.43 -6.67 -10.02
C ASN A 95 13.01 -6.70 -11.50
N ARG A 96 12.97 -5.56 -12.20
CA ARG A 96 12.88 -5.60 -13.68
C ARG A 96 14.22 -5.14 -14.24
N PRO A 97 14.99 -5.97 -14.97
CA PRO A 97 15.99 -5.42 -15.89
C PRO A 97 15.24 -4.45 -16.81
N GLY A 98 15.48 -3.15 -16.62
CA GLY A 98 14.69 -2.10 -17.23
C GLY A 98 14.60 -2.30 -18.74
N PRO A 99 13.40 -2.33 -19.35
CA PRO A 99 13.29 -2.22 -20.78
C PRO A 99 13.66 -0.78 -21.16
N ILE A 100 14.91 -0.63 -21.59
CA ILE A 100 15.38 0.15 -22.74
C ILE A 100 14.58 1.43 -23.01
N ASN A 101 15.20 2.58 -22.81
CA ASN A 101 14.82 3.83 -23.44
C ASN A 101 14.61 3.61 -24.96
N PRO A 102 13.46 3.99 -25.52
CA PRO A 102 13.48 4.78 -26.73
C PRO A 102 13.23 6.22 -26.32
N ARG A 103 14.30 7.02 -26.38
CA ARG A 103 14.17 8.47 -26.46
C ARG A 103 13.34 8.74 -27.70
N HIS A 104 12.08 9.09 -27.51
CA HIS A 104 11.29 9.78 -28.53
C HIS A 104 11.13 11.22 -28.04
N CYS A 105 11.97 12.10 -28.57
CA CYS A 105 11.73 13.53 -28.67
C CYS A 105 12.18 13.94 -30.07
N ASP A 106 11.22 14.44 -30.81
CA ASP A 106 11.23 14.98 -32.17
C ASP A 106 12.17 16.19 -32.30
N GLY A 107 12.77 16.35 -33.48
CA GLY A 107 13.66 17.46 -33.85
C GLY A 107 14.34 17.26 -35.20
#